data_AF-A0AAU4TI54-F1
#
_entry.id   AF-A0AAU4TI54-F1
#
_cell.length_a   1.000
_cell.length_b   1.000
_cell.length_c   1.000
_cell.angle_alpha   90.00
_cell.angle_beta   90.00
_cell.angle_gamma   90.00
#
_symmetry.space_group_name_H-M   'P 1'
#
loop_
_entity.id
_entity.type
_entity.pdbx_description
1 polymer ?
#
loop_
_entity_poly.entity_id
_entity_poly.type
_entity_poly.pdbx_seq_one_letter_code
_entity_poly.pdbx_strand_id
1 'polypeptide(L)'
;MPRLYGFADTAFRRPKDDELPPLREAANRREAGQPYGDITGWMNAEGHRTTLGNEWRPAALASVLDHPAIAGLYEDEEGNLLPSGGPELIPPAQFRKIRQMRPKHQPETDRAPQQEYLLSGEQTACGLCTHPLGAAPSNAGSRGHRCKPSTPQHPGGCGRVRINADLLETYVAEHVLAELAKPEVSALIEQARDQLLAEAEELRKKADEASLRQKQLGKDYARPSGMSLKAFKAADKELSAQANAFRARARLLERVKHVPVGAVPDLVRWWQHAPLVAKQGVVALMLEQVVVYPAASRGSRTVDADRVALKWRTWGSAPEGAAVTEDAYPGPVSAP
;
A
#
# COMPACT_ATOMS: atom_id res chain seq x y z
N MET A 1 7.31 19.67 17.73
CA MET A 1 6.05 19.07 17.27
C MET A 1 5.20 20.17 16.65
N PRO A 2 4.48 19.93 15.54
CA PRO A 2 3.56 20.93 14.99
C PRO A 2 2.43 21.22 15.99
N ARG A 3 1.98 22.48 16.06
CA ARG A 3 0.81 22.86 16.87
C ARG A 3 -0.46 22.16 16.37
N LEU A 4 -1.45 22.03 17.26
CA LEU A 4 -2.78 21.55 16.91
C LEU A 4 -3.56 22.64 16.17
N TYR A 5 -4.35 22.24 15.16
CA TYR A 5 -5.21 23.18 14.42
C TYR A 5 -6.27 23.78 15.36
N GLY A 6 -6.47 25.10 15.29
CA GLY A 6 -7.28 25.86 16.24
C GLY A 6 -6.49 26.48 17.40
N PHE A 7 -5.22 26.10 17.60
CA PHE A 7 -4.35 26.66 18.64
C PHE A 7 -3.14 27.38 18.04
N ALA A 8 -2.75 28.50 18.64
CA ALA A 8 -1.55 29.26 18.28
C ALA A 8 -0.27 28.71 18.93
N ASP A 9 -0.40 27.90 20.00
CA ASP A 9 0.72 27.28 20.72
C ASP A 9 0.57 25.76 20.87
N THR A 10 1.65 25.12 21.30
CA THR A 10 1.70 23.67 21.56
C THR A 10 1.22 23.29 22.97
N ALA A 11 0.95 24.27 23.83
CA ALA A 11 0.43 24.06 25.19
C ALA A 11 -1.11 24.05 25.23
N PHE A 12 -1.76 24.25 24.08
CA PHE A 12 -3.20 24.34 23.91
C PHE A 12 -3.85 25.42 24.80
N ARG A 13 -3.15 26.55 24.98
CA ARG A 13 -3.63 27.65 25.84
C ARG A 13 -4.24 28.80 25.05
N ARG A 14 -3.67 29.13 23.88
CA ARG A 14 -4.14 30.25 23.07
C ARG A 14 -4.89 29.75 21.83
N PRO A 15 -6.22 29.98 21.75
CA PRO A 15 -6.97 29.79 20.52
C PRO A 15 -6.38 30.65 19.40
N LYS A 16 -6.56 30.20 18.16
CA LYS A 16 -6.22 30.96 16.96
C LYS A 16 -7.49 31.29 16.20
N ASP A 17 -7.91 32.55 16.28
CA ASP A 17 -9.23 33.02 15.83
C ASP A 17 -9.54 32.65 14.38
N ASP A 18 -8.60 32.80 13.45
CA ASP A 18 -8.77 32.46 12.03
C ASP A 18 -9.11 30.98 11.77
N GLU A 19 -8.72 30.08 12.70
CA GLU A 19 -8.92 28.64 12.56
C GLU A 19 -10.16 28.13 13.30
N LEU A 20 -10.81 28.97 14.13
CA LEU A 20 -11.96 28.56 14.93
C LEU A 20 -13.23 28.37 14.10
N PRO A 21 -13.63 29.30 13.20
CA PRO A 21 -14.80 29.09 12.36
C PRO A 21 -14.74 27.80 11.54
N PRO A 22 -13.66 27.50 10.78
CA PRO A 22 -13.62 26.27 9.99
C PRO A 22 -13.54 25.01 10.85
N LEU A 23 -12.90 25.07 12.04
CA LEU A 23 -12.86 23.93 12.97
C LEU A 23 -14.26 23.61 13.52
N ARG A 24 -15.00 24.63 13.96
CA ARG A 24 -16.37 24.48 14.49
C ARG A 24 -17.32 23.97 13.41
N GLU A 25 -17.23 24.51 12.21
CA GLU A 25 -18.05 24.04 11.09
C GLU A 25 -17.72 22.60 10.69
N ALA A 26 -16.44 22.21 10.68
CA ALA A 26 -16.05 20.83 10.46
C ALA A 26 -16.59 19.88 11.55
N ALA A 27 -16.61 20.32 12.81
CA ALA A 27 -17.20 19.58 13.92
C ALA A 27 -18.72 19.42 13.75
N ASN A 28 -19.43 20.51 13.43
CA ASN A 28 -20.88 20.48 13.16
C ASN A 28 -21.24 19.52 12.03
N ARG A 29 -20.52 19.59 10.90
CA ARG A 29 -20.70 18.67 9.76
C ARG A 29 -20.45 17.22 10.14
N ARG A 30 -19.44 16.98 10.97
CA ARG A 30 -19.14 15.63 11.44
C ARG A 30 -20.23 15.11 12.38
N GLU A 31 -20.70 15.92 13.32
CA GLU A 31 -21.82 15.58 14.21
C GLU A 31 -23.10 15.27 13.41
N ALA A 32 -23.33 15.99 12.30
CA ALA A 32 -24.42 15.73 11.36
C ALA A 32 -24.25 14.45 10.51
N GLY A 33 -23.18 13.67 10.71
CA GLY A 33 -22.97 12.39 10.01
C GLY A 33 -22.16 12.46 8.72
N GLN A 34 -21.76 13.65 8.26
CA GLN A 34 -21.03 13.80 7.00
C GLN A 34 -19.68 13.05 7.05
N PRO A 35 -19.30 12.29 6.00
CA PRO A 35 -18.03 11.58 5.98
C PRO A 35 -16.87 12.57 5.89
N TYR A 36 -15.73 12.21 6.51
CA TYR A 36 -14.53 13.06 6.52
C TYR A 36 -14.06 13.49 5.12
N GLY A 37 -14.27 12.64 4.09
CA GLY A 37 -13.96 12.97 2.70
C GLY A 37 -14.62 14.27 2.25
N ASP A 38 -15.93 14.36 2.41
CA ASP A 38 -16.72 15.52 1.98
C ASP A 38 -16.38 16.77 2.80
N ILE A 39 -16.16 16.62 4.11
CA ILE A 39 -15.76 17.73 4.98
C ILE A 39 -14.42 18.29 4.53
N THR A 40 -13.43 17.42 4.27
CA THR A 40 -12.12 17.88 3.78
C THR A 40 -12.19 18.45 2.36
N GLY A 41 -13.10 17.96 1.52
CA GLY A 41 -13.39 18.54 0.21
C GLY A 41 -13.87 19.98 0.33
N TRP A 42 -14.86 20.23 1.20
CA TRP A 42 -15.34 21.57 1.52
C TRP A 42 -14.22 22.47 2.08
N MET A 43 -13.48 22.00 3.11
CA MET A 43 -12.39 22.79 3.71
C MET A 43 -11.34 23.21 2.68
N ASN A 44 -10.98 22.31 1.77
CA ASN A 44 -9.99 22.59 0.74
C ASN A 44 -10.51 23.58 -0.31
N ALA A 45 -11.77 23.46 -0.70
CA ALA A 45 -12.44 24.36 -1.65
C ALA A 45 -12.55 25.79 -1.11
N GLU A 46 -12.85 25.95 0.18
CA GLU A 46 -12.88 27.25 0.88
C GLU A 46 -11.48 27.81 1.19
N GLY A 47 -10.41 27.14 0.76
CA GLY A 47 -9.04 27.62 0.95
C GLY A 47 -8.46 27.35 2.35
N HIS A 48 -9.18 26.67 3.25
CA HIS A 48 -8.62 26.29 4.55
C HIS A 48 -7.49 25.28 4.39
N ARG A 49 -6.40 25.46 5.15
CA ARG A 49 -5.21 24.59 5.12
C ARG A 49 -4.83 24.15 6.52
N THR A 50 -4.15 23.01 6.60
CA THR A 50 -3.59 22.47 7.86
C THR A 50 -2.53 23.42 8.44
N THR A 51 -2.07 23.16 9.67
CA THR A 51 -1.06 24.01 10.36
C THR A 51 0.29 24.13 9.62
N LEU A 52 0.58 23.18 8.72
CA LEU A 52 1.77 23.18 7.84
C LEU A 52 1.47 23.70 6.42
N GLY A 53 0.29 24.28 6.19
CA GLY A 53 -0.14 24.81 4.90
C GLY A 53 -0.50 23.75 3.86
N ASN A 54 -0.72 22.49 4.26
CA ASN A 54 -1.15 21.43 3.33
C ASN A 54 -2.68 21.37 3.21
N GLU A 55 -3.18 20.82 2.11
CA GLU A 55 -4.59 20.43 1.97
C GLU A 55 -5.00 19.44 3.05
N TRP A 56 -6.26 19.55 3.47
CA TRP A 56 -6.90 18.63 4.39
C TRP A 56 -7.06 17.25 3.76
N ARG A 57 -6.71 16.24 4.55
CA ARG A 57 -6.97 14.82 4.26
C ARG A 57 -7.83 14.24 5.38
N PRO A 58 -8.70 13.26 5.09
CA PRO A 58 -9.62 12.68 6.09
C PRO A 58 -8.94 12.26 7.39
N ALA A 59 -7.77 11.62 7.30
CA ALA A 59 -7.01 11.18 8.48
C ALA A 59 -6.51 12.34 9.35
N ALA A 60 -6.08 13.45 8.72
CA ALA A 60 -5.62 14.64 9.45
C ALA A 60 -6.79 15.31 10.18
N LEU A 61 -7.94 15.47 9.52
CA LEU A 61 -9.14 16.01 10.15
C LEU A 61 -9.65 15.11 11.27
N ALA A 62 -9.67 13.79 11.06
CA ALA A 62 -10.04 12.83 12.10
C ALA A 62 -9.11 12.88 13.32
N SER A 63 -7.82 13.15 13.13
CA SER A 63 -6.86 13.35 14.22
C SER A 63 -7.16 14.62 15.02
N VAL A 64 -7.49 15.73 14.34
CA VAL A 64 -7.83 17.00 14.98
C VAL A 64 -9.14 16.87 15.77
N LEU A 65 -10.20 16.34 15.15
CA LEU A 65 -11.52 16.20 15.78
C LEU A 65 -11.58 15.13 16.89
N ASP A 66 -10.53 14.31 17.03
CA ASP A 66 -10.39 13.32 18.11
C ASP A 66 -9.50 13.80 19.26
N HIS A 67 -8.85 14.96 19.13
CA HIS A 67 -7.89 15.45 20.12
C HIS A 67 -8.60 16.15 21.30
N PRO A 68 -8.52 15.65 22.55
CA PRO A 68 -9.29 16.17 23.69
C PRO A 68 -9.15 17.68 23.95
N ALA A 69 -7.97 18.24 23.68
CA ALA A 69 -7.69 19.66 23.90
C ALA A 69 -8.62 20.62 23.14
N ILE A 70 -9.19 20.25 21.98
CA ILE A 70 -10.12 21.14 21.25
C ILE A 70 -11.42 21.39 22.04
N ALA A 71 -11.71 20.55 23.04
CA ALA A 71 -12.88 20.65 23.89
C ALA A 71 -12.52 21.04 25.34
N GLY A 72 -11.31 21.56 25.58
CA GLY A 72 -10.87 21.87 26.94
C GLY A 72 -10.69 20.64 27.84
N LEU A 73 -10.42 19.47 27.23
CA LEU A 73 -10.25 18.19 27.94
C LEU A 73 -8.81 17.67 27.79
N TYR A 74 -8.43 16.75 28.68
CA TYR A 74 -7.30 15.85 28.52
C TYR A 74 -7.76 14.40 28.77
N GLU A 75 -6.94 13.44 28.34
CA GLU A 75 -7.17 12.02 28.54
C GLU A 75 -6.11 11.50 29.51
N ASP A 76 -6.55 10.84 30.59
CA ASP A 76 -5.65 10.21 31.57
C ASP A 76 -5.15 8.84 31.08
N GLU A 77 -4.32 8.17 31.90
CA GLU A 77 -3.77 6.85 31.57
C GLU A 77 -4.84 5.74 31.46
N GLU A 78 -6.00 5.95 32.07
CA GLU A 78 -7.14 5.04 32.08
C GLU A 78 -8.11 5.31 30.90
N GLY A 79 -7.87 6.38 30.13
CA GLY A 79 -8.70 6.77 28.99
C GLY A 79 -9.90 7.67 29.36
N ASN A 80 -9.98 8.14 30.60
CA ASN A 80 -11.04 9.04 31.04
C ASN A 80 -10.81 10.46 30.52
N LEU A 81 -11.89 11.10 30.06
CA LEU A 81 -11.87 12.48 29.60
C LEU A 81 -12.14 13.45 30.74
N LEU A 82 -11.11 14.17 31.18
CA LEU A 82 -11.15 15.10 32.30
C LEU A 82 -10.94 16.56 31.84
N PRO A 83 -11.50 17.57 32.53
CA PRO A 83 -11.26 18.98 32.22
C PRO A 83 -9.77 19.35 32.35
N SER A 84 -9.21 20.02 31.34
CA SER A 84 -7.82 20.48 31.34
C SER A 84 -7.64 21.93 31.82
N GLY A 85 -8.74 22.66 32.00
CA GLY A 85 -8.72 24.12 32.23
C GLY A 85 -8.22 24.91 31.02
N GLY A 86 -8.14 24.28 29.84
CA GLY A 86 -7.87 24.93 28.56
C GLY A 86 -9.14 25.50 27.91
N PRO A 87 -9.01 26.26 26.83
CA PRO A 87 -10.15 26.84 26.11
C PRO A 87 -10.96 25.76 25.38
N GLU A 88 -12.27 25.98 25.32
CA GLU A 88 -13.20 25.13 24.58
C GLU A 88 -13.38 25.68 23.16
N LEU A 89 -12.67 25.10 22.19
CA LEU A 89 -12.85 25.47 20.78
C LEU A 89 -14.18 24.92 20.23
N ILE A 90 -14.57 23.73 20.70
CA ILE A 90 -15.90 23.11 20.51
C ILE A 90 -16.47 22.66 21.85
N PRO A 91 -17.81 22.55 21.99
CA PRO A 91 -18.43 22.09 23.24
C PRO A 91 -18.00 20.65 23.61
N PRO A 92 -17.72 20.35 24.90
CA PRO A 92 -17.39 19.00 25.37
C PRO A 92 -18.42 17.93 25.01
N ALA A 93 -19.70 18.29 24.98
CA ALA A 93 -20.77 17.37 24.58
C ALA A 93 -20.69 17.00 23.08
N GLN A 94 -20.42 17.99 22.22
CA GLN A 94 -20.22 17.77 20.78
C GLN A 94 -18.98 16.90 20.52
N PHE A 95 -17.88 17.19 21.21
CA PHE A 95 -16.65 16.39 21.11
C PHE A 95 -16.88 14.91 21.44
N ARG A 96 -17.56 14.62 22.56
CA ARG A 96 -17.85 13.23 22.97
C ARG A 96 -18.66 12.47 21.91
N LYS A 97 -19.67 13.11 21.31
CA LYS A 97 -20.44 12.51 20.19
C LYS A 97 -19.55 12.21 19.00
N ILE A 98 -18.77 13.18 18.52
CA ILE A 98 -17.87 13.00 17.38
C ILE A 98 -16.84 11.89 17.66
N ARG A 99 -16.29 11.84 18.88
CA ARG A 99 -15.35 10.80 19.32
C ARG A 99 -15.98 9.41 19.27
N GLN A 100 -17.20 9.25 19.79
CA GLN A 100 -17.95 7.98 19.73
C GLN A 100 -18.28 7.52 18.31
N MET A 101 -18.36 8.43 17.33
CA MET A 101 -18.55 8.05 15.93
C MET A 101 -17.31 7.41 15.28
N ARG A 102 -16.16 7.33 15.97
CA ARG A 102 -14.97 6.67 15.44
C ARG A 102 -15.04 5.17 15.69
N PRO A 103 -14.76 4.33 14.67
CA PRO A 103 -14.73 2.87 14.85
C PRO A 103 -13.79 2.40 15.97
N LYS A 104 -12.65 3.08 16.18
CA LYS A 104 -11.71 2.70 17.25
C LYS A 104 -12.26 2.87 18.68
N HIS A 105 -13.34 3.64 18.83
CA HIS A 105 -14.01 3.93 20.10
C HIS A 105 -15.37 3.22 20.21
N GLN A 106 -15.70 2.38 19.23
CA GLN A 106 -16.92 1.58 19.22
C GLN A 106 -16.53 0.13 19.54
N PRO A 107 -16.79 -0.34 20.77
CA PRO A 107 -16.41 -1.69 21.19
C PRO A 107 -17.12 -2.79 20.38
N GLU A 108 -18.29 -2.49 19.79
CA GLU A 108 -19.04 -3.41 18.94
C GLU A 108 -18.55 -3.44 17.48
N THR A 109 -17.74 -2.46 17.04
CA THR A 109 -17.06 -2.56 15.75
C THR A 109 -15.77 -3.35 15.92
N ASP A 110 -15.94 -4.66 16.14
CA ASP A 110 -14.87 -5.60 15.83
C ASP A 110 -14.41 -5.27 14.41
N ARG A 111 -13.16 -4.80 14.27
CA ARG A 111 -12.55 -4.72 12.95
C ARG A 111 -12.69 -6.11 12.38
N ALA A 112 -13.43 -6.23 11.27
CA ALA A 112 -13.54 -7.48 10.54
C ALA A 112 -12.13 -8.07 10.45
N PRO A 113 -11.94 -9.36 10.84
CA PRO A 113 -10.62 -9.96 10.92
C PRO A 113 -9.89 -9.68 9.62
N GLN A 114 -8.62 -9.29 9.73
CA GLN A 114 -7.81 -8.97 8.56
C GLN A 114 -7.81 -10.20 7.66
N GLN A 115 -8.51 -10.10 6.54
CA GLN A 115 -8.58 -11.20 5.60
C GLN A 115 -7.19 -11.44 5.05
N GLU A 116 -6.75 -12.68 5.15
CA GLU A 116 -5.47 -13.13 4.61
C GLU A 116 -5.56 -13.26 3.09
N TYR A 117 -4.46 -12.97 2.39
CA TYR A 117 -4.33 -13.07 0.93
C TYR A 117 -3.02 -13.76 0.60
N LEU A 118 -3.04 -14.71 -0.32
CA LEU A 118 -1.83 -15.30 -0.90
C LEU A 118 -1.08 -14.26 -1.74
N LEU A 119 -1.80 -13.43 -2.49
CA LEU A 119 -1.17 -12.43 -3.36
C LEU A 119 -1.11 -11.07 -2.67
N SER A 120 0.07 -10.47 -2.67
CA SER A 120 0.24 -9.08 -2.22
C SER A 120 0.07 -8.10 -3.39
N GLY A 121 -0.27 -6.85 -3.08
CA GLY A 121 -0.43 -5.82 -4.11
C GLY A 121 0.80 -5.68 -4.99
N GLU A 122 2.00 -5.68 -4.41
CA GLU A 122 3.29 -5.57 -5.11
C GLU A 122 3.55 -6.71 -6.11
N GLN A 123 2.93 -7.87 -5.92
CA GLN A 123 3.09 -9.02 -6.80
C GLN A 123 1.99 -9.07 -7.88
N THR A 124 1.04 -8.15 -7.87
CA THR A 124 -0.08 -8.12 -8.82
C THR A 124 -0.04 -6.86 -9.66
N ALA A 125 -0.54 -6.92 -10.89
CA ALA A 125 -0.69 -5.75 -11.75
C ALA A 125 -1.99 -5.77 -12.54
N CYS A 126 -2.52 -4.57 -12.78
CA CYS A 126 -3.62 -4.35 -13.71
C CYS A 126 -3.13 -4.50 -15.17
N GLY A 127 -3.74 -5.39 -15.94
CA GLY A 127 -3.42 -5.59 -17.36
C GLY A 127 -3.76 -4.39 -18.26
N LEU A 128 -4.52 -3.40 -17.76
CA LEU A 128 -4.85 -2.18 -18.52
C LEU A 128 -3.95 -0.98 -18.22
N CYS A 129 -3.51 -0.83 -16.96
CA CYS A 129 -2.84 0.39 -16.52
C CYS A 129 -1.62 0.12 -15.62
N THR A 130 -1.19 -1.14 -15.54
CA THR A 130 -0.03 -1.66 -14.77
C THR A 130 -0.04 -1.42 -13.26
N HIS A 131 -0.97 -0.62 -12.75
CA HIS A 131 -1.08 -0.30 -11.33
C HIS A 131 -1.35 -1.56 -10.49
N PRO A 132 -0.74 -1.68 -9.29
CA PRO A 132 -0.97 -2.79 -8.38
C PRO A 132 -2.45 -3.01 -8.05
N LEU A 133 -2.85 -4.27 -7.86
CA LEU A 133 -4.19 -4.58 -7.37
C LEU A 133 -4.20 -4.54 -5.85
N GLY A 134 -5.15 -3.80 -5.27
CA GLY A 134 -5.36 -3.78 -3.84
C GLY A 134 -6.41 -4.79 -3.40
N ALA A 135 -6.35 -5.20 -2.14
CA ALA A 135 -7.45 -5.90 -1.49
C ALA A 135 -8.72 -5.01 -1.53
N ALA A 136 -9.83 -5.64 -1.92
CA ALA A 136 -11.12 -5.02 -2.10
C ALA A 136 -12.20 -6.08 -1.86
N PRO A 137 -12.51 -6.41 -0.59
CA PRO A 137 -13.60 -7.34 -0.27
C PRO A 137 -14.92 -6.85 -0.86
N SER A 138 -15.83 -7.78 -1.19
CA SER A 138 -17.18 -7.44 -1.60
C SER A 138 -18.05 -7.08 -0.38
N ASN A 139 -19.20 -6.47 -0.62
CA ASN A 139 -20.19 -6.22 0.45
C ASN A 139 -20.71 -7.52 1.08
N ALA A 140 -20.64 -8.63 0.35
CA ALA A 140 -20.99 -9.97 0.85
C ALA A 140 -19.84 -10.65 1.61
N GLY A 141 -18.73 -9.94 1.87
CA GLY A 141 -17.57 -10.44 2.62
C GLY A 141 -16.57 -11.26 1.81
N SER A 142 -16.85 -11.56 0.53
CA SER A 142 -15.92 -12.33 -0.30
C SER A 142 -14.64 -11.56 -0.65
N ARG A 143 -13.50 -12.24 -0.58
CA ARG A 143 -12.18 -11.67 -0.87
C ARG A 143 -12.08 -11.25 -2.33
N GLY A 144 -11.32 -10.19 -2.61
CA GLY A 144 -11.13 -9.70 -3.97
C GLY A 144 -9.91 -8.82 -4.17
N HIS A 145 -9.34 -8.89 -5.37
CA HIS A 145 -8.33 -7.97 -5.85
C HIS A 145 -8.95 -6.98 -6.82
N ARG A 146 -8.61 -5.71 -6.71
CA ARG A 146 -9.09 -4.65 -7.60
C ARG A 146 -8.02 -3.62 -7.88
N CYS A 147 -7.92 -3.21 -9.13
CA CYS A 147 -7.21 -1.98 -9.47
C CYS A 147 -8.02 -0.82 -8.86
N LYS A 148 -7.52 -0.19 -7.80
CA LYS A 148 -8.27 0.87 -7.10
C LYS A 148 -8.53 2.05 -8.06
N PRO A 149 -9.69 2.72 -8.00
CA PRO A 149 -9.93 3.84 -8.90
C PRO A 149 -9.03 5.01 -8.47
N SER A 150 -8.55 5.77 -9.45
CA SER A 150 -7.75 6.96 -9.20
C SER A 150 -8.57 7.95 -8.37
N THR A 151 -7.96 8.43 -7.28
CA THR A 151 -8.52 9.49 -6.44
C THR A 151 -7.44 10.56 -6.24
N PRO A 152 -7.80 11.81 -5.85
CA PRO A 152 -6.80 12.83 -5.54
C PRO A 152 -5.78 12.37 -4.49
N GLN A 153 -6.19 11.50 -3.55
CA GLN A 153 -5.34 10.96 -2.49
C GLN A 153 -4.56 9.72 -2.91
N HIS A 154 -5.12 8.90 -3.80
CA HIS A 154 -4.53 7.66 -4.32
C HIS A 154 -4.63 7.65 -5.86
N PRO A 155 -3.77 8.40 -6.55
CA PRO A 155 -3.79 8.47 -8.01
C PRO A 155 -3.21 7.19 -8.65
N GLY A 156 -3.66 6.86 -9.85
CA GLY A 156 -2.96 5.95 -10.77
C GLY A 156 -3.73 4.71 -11.22
N GLY A 157 -4.61 4.16 -10.39
CA GLY A 157 -5.38 2.97 -10.79
C GLY A 157 -6.61 3.30 -11.63
N CYS A 158 -6.96 2.44 -12.60
CA CYS A 158 -8.05 2.70 -13.55
C CYS A 158 -9.45 2.36 -13.01
N GLY A 159 -9.56 1.53 -11.97
CA GLY A 159 -10.84 1.09 -11.44
C GLY A 159 -11.57 0.00 -12.24
N ARG A 160 -11.02 -0.45 -13.37
CA ARG A 160 -11.74 -1.29 -14.35
C ARG A 160 -11.50 -2.79 -14.19
N VAL A 161 -10.43 -3.19 -13.48
CA VAL A 161 -10.08 -4.60 -13.27
C VAL A 161 -10.41 -5.02 -11.84
N ARG A 162 -11.19 -6.11 -11.72
CA ARG A 162 -11.53 -6.79 -10.47
C ARG A 162 -11.59 -8.30 -10.68
N ILE A 163 -11.13 -9.03 -9.69
CA ILE A 163 -11.19 -10.50 -9.65
C ILE A 163 -11.43 -10.98 -8.21
N ASN A 164 -12.16 -12.07 -8.04
CA ASN A 164 -12.30 -12.72 -6.74
C ASN A 164 -10.95 -13.34 -6.36
N ALA A 165 -10.56 -13.16 -5.10
CA ALA A 165 -9.23 -13.58 -4.67
C ALA A 165 -9.14 -15.11 -4.57
N ASP A 166 -10.17 -15.80 -4.08
CA ASP A 166 -10.14 -17.26 -3.94
C ASP A 166 -9.88 -17.92 -5.30
N LEU A 167 -10.61 -17.51 -6.34
CA LEU A 167 -10.44 -18.01 -7.70
C LEU A 167 -9.06 -17.71 -8.28
N LEU A 168 -8.56 -16.47 -8.11
CA LEU A 168 -7.24 -16.09 -8.61
C LEU A 168 -6.12 -16.85 -7.87
N GLU A 169 -6.20 -16.92 -6.55
CA GLU A 169 -5.18 -17.52 -5.70
C GLU A 169 -5.12 -19.04 -5.89
N THR A 170 -6.25 -19.71 -6.09
CA THR A 170 -6.29 -21.13 -6.49
C THR A 170 -5.64 -21.33 -7.85
N TYR A 171 -6.00 -20.53 -8.86
CA TYR A 171 -5.40 -20.62 -10.19
C TYR A 171 -3.87 -20.44 -10.13
N VAL A 172 -3.38 -19.43 -9.41
CA VAL A 172 -1.94 -19.20 -9.24
C VAL A 172 -1.28 -20.37 -8.51
N ALA A 173 -1.90 -20.86 -7.43
CA ALA A 173 -1.36 -21.98 -6.66
C ALA A 173 -1.20 -23.23 -7.53
N GLU A 174 -2.20 -23.59 -8.31
CA GLU A 174 -2.17 -24.77 -9.19
C GLU A 174 -1.02 -24.68 -10.20
N HIS A 175 -0.84 -23.55 -10.87
CA HIS A 175 0.24 -23.36 -11.84
C HIS A 175 1.62 -23.37 -11.18
N VAL A 176 1.76 -22.67 -10.05
CA VAL A 176 3.01 -22.62 -9.29
C VAL A 176 3.41 -24.00 -8.79
N LEU A 177 2.47 -24.80 -8.28
CA LEU A 177 2.73 -26.15 -7.81
C LEU A 177 3.07 -27.09 -8.97
N ALA A 178 2.39 -26.98 -10.10
CA ALA A 178 2.68 -27.77 -11.30
C ALA A 178 4.10 -27.49 -11.83
N GLU A 179 4.52 -26.23 -11.84
CA GLU A 179 5.86 -25.85 -12.26
C GLU A 179 6.93 -26.32 -11.27
N LEU A 180 6.66 -26.16 -9.97
CA LEU A 180 7.59 -26.56 -8.91
C LEU A 180 7.76 -28.09 -8.80
N ALA A 181 6.78 -28.86 -9.27
CA ALA A 181 6.87 -30.32 -9.33
C ALA A 181 7.86 -30.83 -10.39
N LYS A 182 8.32 -29.97 -11.31
CA LYS A 182 9.33 -30.32 -12.30
C LYS A 182 10.71 -30.51 -11.62
N PRO A 183 11.40 -31.66 -11.81
CA PRO A 183 12.68 -31.93 -11.15
C PRO A 183 13.74 -30.86 -11.39
N GLU A 184 13.82 -30.35 -12.62
CA GLU A 184 14.76 -29.30 -13.03
C GLU A 184 14.51 -27.97 -12.29
N VAL A 185 13.25 -27.65 -11.98
CA VAL A 185 12.89 -26.45 -11.21
C VAL A 185 13.16 -26.67 -9.73
N SER A 186 12.78 -27.84 -9.20
CA SER A 186 12.99 -28.16 -7.79
C SER A 186 14.47 -28.16 -7.40
N ALA A 187 15.36 -28.53 -8.32
CA ALA A 187 16.80 -28.50 -8.11
C ALA A 187 17.37 -27.08 -7.96
N LEU A 188 16.69 -26.06 -8.49
CA LEU A 188 17.14 -24.66 -8.49
C LEU A 188 16.59 -23.83 -7.31
N ILE A 189 15.67 -24.38 -6.50
CA ILE A 189 14.97 -23.64 -5.43
C ILE A 189 15.96 -22.97 -4.46
N GLU A 190 16.98 -23.70 -4.02
CA GLU A 190 17.93 -23.19 -3.02
C GLU A 190 18.75 -22.02 -3.58
N GLN A 191 19.28 -22.16 -4.79
CA GLN A 191 20.00 -21.08 -5.48
C GLN A 191 19.10 -19.87 -5.74
N ALA A 192 17.88 -20.09 -6.23
CA ALA A 192 16.91 -19.04 -6.50
C ALA A 192 16.52 -18.28 -5.23
N ARG A 193 16.36 -19.00 -4.11
CA ARG A 193 16.08 -18.41 -2.80
C ARG A 193 17.21 -17.49 -2.37
N ASP A 194 18.46 -17.96 -2.45
CA ASP A 194 19.62 -17.19 -2.01
C ASP A 194 19.83 -15.94 -2.88
N GLN A 195 19.58 -16.04 -4.20
CA GLN A 195 19.59 -14.88 -5.11
C GLN A 195 18.55 -13.82 -4.71
N LEU A 196 17.32 -14.22 -4.39
CA LEU A 196 16.28 -13.27 -3.97
C LEU A 196 16.54 -12.67 -2.59
N LEU A 197 17.20 -13.40 -1.69
CA LEU A 197 17.62 -12.86 -0.40
C LEU A 197 18.70 -11.80 -0.57
N ALA A 198 19.68 -12.04 -1.46
CA ALA A 198 20.68 -11.04 -1.81
C ALA A 198 20.04 -9.80 -2.47
N GLU A 199 19.11 -9.99 -3.42
CA GLU A 199 18.35 -8.89 -4.03
C GLU A 199 17.58 -8.07 -2.97
N ALA A 200 16.95 -8.76 -2.01
CA ALA A 200 16.23 -8.11 -0.92
C ALA A 200 17.13 -7.24 -0.05
N GLU A 201 18.36 -7.69 0.24
CA GLU A 201 19.36 -6.93 0.99
C GLU A 201 19.78 -5.67 0.22
N GLU A 202 20.03 -5.77 -1.09
CA GLU A 202 20.34 -4.61 -1.92
C GLU A 202 19.19 -3.61 -2.00
N LEU A 203 17.94 -4.09 -2.05
CA LEU A 203 16.77 -3.23 -1.98
C LEU A 203 16.64 -2.52 -0.62
N ARG A 204 17.01 -3.19 0.49
CA ARG A 204 17.08 -2.55 1.82
C ARG A 204 18.09 -1.42 1.83
N LYS A 205 19.30 -1.64 1.30
CA LYS A 205 20.34 -0.61 1.17
C LYS A 205 19.84 0.59 0.37
N LYS A 206 19.23 0.36 -0.80
CA LYS A 206 18.62 1.42 -1.63
C LYS A 206 17.52 2.20 -0.89
N ALA A 207 16.68 1.52 -0.10
CA ALA A 207 15.65 2.18 0.70
C ALA A 207 16.23 3.10 1.78
N ASP A 208 17.31 2.65 2.42
CA ASP A 208 17.99 3.41 3.47
C ASP A 208 18.74 4.61 2.88
N GLU A 209 19.41 4.44 1.73
CA GLU A 209 20.00 5.55 0.96
C GLU A 209 18.97 6.60 0.56
N ALA A 210 17.83 6.19 -0.02
CA ALA A 210 16.76 7.12 -0.38
C ALA A 210 16.21 7.88 0.84
N SER A 211 16.11 7.20 1.99
CA SER A 211 15.67 7.82 3.25
C SER A 211 16.71 8.76 3.83
N LEU A 212 18.00 8.45 3.69
CA LEU A 212 19.09 9.33 4.09
C LEU A 212 19.11 10.60 3.22
N ARG A 213 18.95 10.45 1.90
CA ARG A 213 18.80 11.58 0.96
C ARG A 213 17.60 12.44 1.32
N GLN A 214 16.46 11.84 1.68
CA GLN A 214 15.27 12.57 2.11
C GLN A 214 15.55 13.40 3.38
N LYS A 215 16.23 12.81 4.38
CA LYS A 215 16.64 13.52 5.60
C LYS A 215 17.62 14.66 5.29
N GLN A 216 18.58 14.44 4.39
CA GLN A 216 19.55 15.46 4.00
C GLN A 216 18.88 16.61 3.26
N LEU A 217 17.95 16.32 2.35
CA LEU A 217 17.11 17.33 1.68
C LEU A 217 16.39 18.22 2.69
N GLY A 218 15.86 17.65 3.77
CA GLY A 218 15.24 18.41 4.87
C GLY A 218 16.21 19.36 5.58
N LYS A 219 17.46 18.92 5.82
CA LYS A 219 18.50 19.76 6.43
C LYS A 219 18.94 20.89 5.49
N ASP A 220 19.09 20.60 4.20
CA ASP A 220 19.52 21.57 3.20
C ASP A 220 18.43 22.62 2.96
N TYR A 221 17.16 22.23 2.96
CA TYR A 221 16.04 23.17 2.88
C TYR A 221 15.96 24.09 4.11
N ALA A 222 16.30 23.59 5.31
CA ALA A 222 16.33 24.41 6.52
C ALA A 222 17.45 25.46 6.53
N ARG A 223 18.48 25.30 5.69
CA ARG A 223 19.54 26.30 5.46
C ARG A 223 19.13 27.24 4.31
N PRO A 224 19.76 28.42 4.17
CA PRO A 224 19.54 29.30 3.02
C PRO A 224 20.04 28.65 1.72
N SER A 225 19.28 27.72 1.17
CA SER A 225 19.65 26.89 0.01
C SER A 225 19.11 27.44 -1.32
N GLY A 226 18.32 28.51 -1.29
CA GLY A 226 17.63 29.05 -2.47
C GLY A 226 16.52 28.13 -3.02
N MET A 227 16.25 27.01 -2.35
CA MET A 227 15.24 26.04 -2.79
C MET A 227 13.83 26.50 -2.43
N SER A 228 12.92 26.47 -3.42
CA SER A 228 11.51 26.77 -3.17
C SER A 228 10.82 25.65 -2.36
N LEU A 229 9.81 26.01 -1.56
CA LEU A 229 8.99 25.03 -0.83
C LEU A 229 8.34 23.99 -1.76
N LYS A 230 7.96 24.42 -2.98
CA LYS A 230 7.36 23.53 -3.99
C LYS A 230 8.36 22.47 -4.46
N ALA A 231 9.60 22.88 -4.75
CA ALA A 231 10.67 21.98 -5.16
C ALA A 231 11.02 20.98 -4.04
N PHE A 232 11.13 21.47 -2.80
CA PHE A 232 11.35 20.63 -1.63
C PHE A 232 10.25 19.57 -1.47
N LYS A 233 8.97 19.98 -1.49
CA LYS A 233 7.83 19.04 -1.35
C LYS A 233 7.79 17.99 -2.46
N ALA A 234 8.15 18.35 -3.69
CA ALA A 234 8.19 17.41 -4.80
C ALA A 234 9.28 16.36 -4.60
N ALA A 235 10.51 16.79 -4.29
CA ALA A 235 11.64 15.90 -4.06
C ALA A 235 11.45 15.03 -2.80
N ASP A 236 10.89 15.59 -1.72
CA ASP A 236 10.57 14.84 -0.50
C ASP A 236 9.55 13.73 -0.76
N LYS A 237 8.47 14.05 -1.50
CA LYS A 237 7.45 13.07 -1.89
C LYS A 237 8.05 11.96 -2.76
N GLU A 238 8.91 12.31 -3.70
CA GLU A 238 9.55 11.35 -4.59
C GLU A 238 10.49 10.41 -3.84
N LEU A 239 11.39 10.93 -3.01
CA LEU A 239 12.31 10.11 -2.20
C LEU A 239 11.55 9.22 -1.22
N SER A 240 10.48 9.73 -0.60
CA SER A 240 9.60 8.93 0.25
C SER A 240 8.94 7.78 -0.52
N ALA A 241 8.42 8.06 -1.72
CA ALA A 241 7.81 7.05 -2.58
C ALA A 241 8.82 5.98 -3.01
N GLN A 242 10.04 6.37 -3.42
CA GLN A 242 11.12 5.47 -3.78
C GLN A 242 11.51 4.57 -2.60
N ALA A 243 11.75 5.14 -1.42
CA ALA A 243 12.11 4.38 -0.24
C ALA A 243 11.01 3.37 0.17
N ASN A 244 9.75 3.77 0.07
CA ASN A 244 8.62 2.88 0.35
C ASN A 244 8.50 1.75 -0.68
N ALA A 245 8.70 2.03 -1.97
CA ALA A 245 8.69 1.03 -3.03
C ALA A 245 9.81 -0.01 -2.83
N PHE A 246 11.04 0.43 -2.56
CA PHE A 246 12.16 -0.48 -2.27
C PHE A 246 11.88 -1.36 -1.04
N ARG A 247 11.36 -0.78 0.05
CA ARG A 247 10.97 -1.56 1.24
C ARG A 247 9.84 -2.54 0.98
N ALA A 248 8.87 -2.18 0.15
CA ALA A 248 7.75 -3.05 -0.18
C ALA A 248 8.25 -4.25 -1.00
N ARG A 249 9.09 -4.00 -2.01
CA ARG A 249 9.72 -5.06 -2.81
C ARG A 249 10.63 -5.95 -1.98
N ALA A 250 11.51 -5.39 -1.15
CA ALA A 250 12.38 -6.16 -0.26
C ALA A 250 11.57 -7.11 0.65
N ARG A 251 10.48 -6.61 1.25
CA ARG A 251 9.59 -7.43 2.09
C ARG A 251 8.89 -8.55 1.33
N LEU A 252 8.56 -8.36 0.05
CA LEU A 252 8.03 -9.43 -0.79
C LEU A 252 9.08 -10.52 -1.00
N LEU A 253 10.31 -10.15 -1.34
CA LEU A 253 11.39 -11.11 -1.59
C LEU A 253 11.82 -11.83 -0.31
N GLU A 254 11.91 -11.14 0.83
CA GLU A 254 12.26 -11.75 2.13
C GLU A 254 11.34 -12.91 2.54
N ARG A 255 10.14 -13.04 1.96
CA ARG A 255 9.25 -14.18 2.22
C ARG A 255 9.85 -15.51 1.80
N VAL A 256 10.81 -15.52 0.88
CA VAL A 256 11.46 -16.76 0.44
C VAL A 256 12.24 -17.45 1.57
N LYS A 257 12.53 -16.76 2.69
CA LYS A 257 13.08 -17.37 3.91
C LYS A 257 12.21 -18.50 4.47
N HIS A 258 10.91 -18.46 4.18
CA HIS A 258 9.94 -19.45 4.65
C HIS A 258 9.68 -20.58 3.65
N VAL A 259 10.37 -20.58 2.50
CA VAL A 259 10.28 -21.66 1.52
C VAL A 259 11.03 -22.88 2.07
N PRO A 260 10.42 -24.08 2.09
CA PRO A 260 11.11 -25.29 2.49
C PRO A 260 12.27 -25.59 1.54
N VAL A 261 13.40 -26.00 2.10
CA VAL A 261 14.64 -26.33 1.38
C VAL A 261 14.77 -27.84 1.30
N GLY A 262 15.17 -28.35 0.14
CA GLY A 262 15.28 -29.78 -0.12
C GLY A 262 14.01 -30.37 -0.72
N ALA A 263 14.04 -31.69 -0.96
CA ALA A 263 12.92 -32.40 -1.56
C ALA A 263 11.69 -32.34 -0.64
N VAL A 264 10.58 -31.82 -1.15
CA VAL A 264 9.27 -31.92 -0.51
C VAL A 264 8.59 -33.16 -1.12
N PRO A 265 8.47 -34.29 -0.40
CA PRO A 265 8.02 -35.55 -1.00
C PRO A 265 6.58 -35.48 -1.54
N ASP A 266 5.75 -34.62 -0.94
CA ASP A 266 4.38 -34.35 -1.38
C ASP A 266 4.09 -32.85 -1.30
N LEU A 267 4.37 -32.16 -2.41
CA LEU A 267 4.25 -30.71 -2.53
C LEU A 267 2.79 -30.23 -2.40
N VAL A 268 1.83 -31.03 -2.88
CA VAL A 268 0.41 -30.69 -2.83
C VAL A 268 -0.10 -30.77 -1.39
N ARG A 269 0.22 -31.85 -0.68
CA ARG A 269 -0.14 -31.99 0.73
C ARG A 269 0.56 -30.94 1.59
N TRP A 270 1.83 -30.64 1.30
CA TRP A 270 2.52 -29.53 1.96
C TRP A 270 1.77 -28.21 1.75
N TRP A 271 1.39 -27.88 0.52
CA TRP A 271 0.68 -26.63 0.22
C TRP A 271 -0.64 -26.51 0.95
N GLN A 272 -1.39 -27.59 1.15
CA GLN A 272 -2.66 -27.55 1.88
C GLN A 272 -2.48 -27.12 3.33
N HIS A 273 -1.43 -27.59 4.00
CA HIS A 273 -1.21 -27.37 5.44
C HIS A 273 -0.15 -26.31 5.78
N ALA A 274 0.61 -25.84 4.80
CA ALA A 274 1.68 -24.87 5.02
C ALA A 274 1.13 -23.54 5.58
N PRO A 275 1.90 -22.85 6.45
CA PRO A 275 1.58 -21.47 6.85
C PRO A 275 1.49 -20.55 5.63
N LEU A 276 0.59 -19.57 5.65
CA LEU A 276 0.39 -18.65 4.53
C LEU A 276 1.68 -17.96 4.09
N VAL A 277 2.52 -17.53 5.04
CA VAL A 277 3.80 -16.87 4.73
C VAL A 277 4.74 -17.75 3.90
N ALA A 278 4.71 -19.07 4.12
CA ALA A 278 5.49 -20.02 3.34
C ALA A 278 4.92 -20.19 1.91
N LYS A 279 3.59 -20.27 1.79
CA LYS A 279 2.91 -20.27 0.47
C LYS A 279 3.24 -18.98 -0.31
N GLN A 280 3.16 -17.83 0.35
CA GLN A 280 3.54 -16.54 -0.23
C GLN A 280 5.02 -16.51 -0.66
N GLY A 281 5.91 -17.11 0.13
CA GLY A 281 7.32 -17.28 -0.21
C GLY A 281 7.51 -18.09 -1.49
N VAL A 282 6.80 -19.21 -1.64
CA VAL A 282 6.85 -20.02 -2.88
C VAL A 282 6.32 -19.24 -4.08
N VAL A 283 5.23 -18.48 -3.94
CA VAL A 283 4.75 -17.63 -5.05
C VAL A 283 5.76 -16.53 -5.38
N ALA A 284 6.39 -15.88 -4.38
CA ALA A 284 7.44 -14.88 -4.58
C ALA A 284 8.70 -15.43 -5.25
N LEU A 285 9.04 -16.69 -4.94
CA LEU A 285 10.10 -17.45 -5.58
C LEU A 285 9.74 -17.79 -7.03
N MET A 286 8.52 -18.19 -7.35
CA MET A 286 8.22 -18.65 -8.72
C MET A 286 7.84 -17.52 -9.67
N LEU A 287 7.15 -16.50 -9.18
CA LEU A 287 6.55 -15.45 -9.99
C LEU A 287 7.13 -14.08 -9.68
N GLU A 288 7.49 -13.36 -10.74
CA GLU A 288 7.85 -11.95 -10.67
C GLU A 288 6.61 -11.09 -10.46
N GLN A 289 5.53 -11.40 -11.19
CA GLN A 289 4.28 -10.64 -11.20
C GLN A 289 3.10 -11.48 -11.75
N VAL A 290 1.91 -11.24 -11.20
CA VAL A 290 0.62 -11.78 -11.67
C VAL A 290 -0.18 -10.64 -12.29
N VAL A 291 -0.40 -10.66 -13.59
CA VAL A 291 -1.14 -9.63 -14.32
C VAL A 291 -2.58 -10.07 -14.51
N VAL A 292 -3.54 -9.23 -14.13
CA VAL A 292 -4.97 -9.54 -14.27
C VAL A 292 -5.61 -8.58 -15.27
N TYR A 293 -6.31 -9.15 -16.25
CA TYR A 293 -7.06 -8.44 -17.27
C TYR A 293 -8.55 -8.35 -16.91
N PRO A 294 -9.32 -7.47 -17.57
CA PRO A 294 -10.77 -7.41 -17.42
C PRO A 294 -11.42 -8.78 -17.67
N ALA A 295 -12.50 -9.07 -16.95
CA ALA A 295 -13.31 -10.24 -17.25
C ALA A 295 -13.98 -10.07 -18.63
N ALA A 296 -14.06 -11.15 -19.41
CA ALA A 296 -14.77 -11.16 -20.69
C ALA A 296 -16.27 -10.78 -20.52
N SER A 297 -16.87 -11.12 -19.38
CA SER A 297 -18.25 -10.79 -19.04
C SER A 297 -18.43 -10.48 -17.56
N ARG A 298 -19.48 -9.70 -17.25
CA ARG A 298 -19.83 -9.33 -15.88
C ARG A 298 -20.26 -10.58 -15.10
N GLY A 299 -19.64 -10.80 -13.95
CA GLY A 299 -19.96 -11.96 -13.09
C GLY A 299 -19.26 -13.26 -13.47
N SER A 300 -18.34 -13.25 -14.46
CA SER A 300 -17.54 -14.43 -14.78
C SER A 300 -16.80 -14.95 -13.54
N ARG A 301 -17.02 -16.24 -13.27
CA ARG A 301 -16.40 -17.03 -12.20
C ARG A 301 -15.22 -17.86 -12.70
N THR A 302 -14.83 -17.73 -13.97
CA THR A 302 -13.69 -18.44 -14.54
C THR A 302 -12.44 -17.57 -14.48
N VAL A 303 -11.32 -18.23 -14.24
CA VAL A 303 -9.97 -17.67 -14.39
C VAL A 303 -9.31 -18.49 -15.48
N ASP A 304 -9.06 -17.85 -16.62
CA ASP A 304 -8.47 -18.45 -17.81
C ASP A 304 -7.21 -17.66 -18.22
N ALA A 305 -6.47 -18.21 -19.20
CA ALA A 305 -5.20 -17.64 -19.65
C ALA A 305 -5.32 -16.22 -20.23
N ASP A 306 -6.47 -15.88 -20.81
CA ASP A 306 -6.72 -14.53 -21.34
C ASP A 306 -6.98 -13.53 -20.20
N ARG A 307 -7.48 -14.00 -19.06
CA ARG A 307 -7.76 -13.17 -17.88
C ARG A 307 -6.54 -12.99 -16.97
N VAL A 308 -5.65 -13.97 -16.88
CA VAL A 308 -4.50 -13.93 -15.97
C VAL A 308 -3.23 -14.35 -16.69
N ALA A 309 -2.24 -13.44 -16.72
CA ALA A 309 -0.90 -13.74 -17.18
C ALA A 309 0.07 -13.86 -16.00
N LEU A 310 0.77 -15.00 -15.93
CA LEU A 310 1.79 -15.27 -14.92
C LEU A 310 3.17 -14.93 -15.51
N LYS A 311 3.86 -13.95 -14.93
CA LYS A 311 5.25 -13.66 -15.28
C LYS A 311 6.17 -14.46 -14.38
N TRP A 312 6.72 -15.52 -14.93
CA TRP A 312 7.65 -16.41 -14.24
C TRP A 312 9.02 -15.77 -14.10
N ARG A 313 9.70 -16.08 -12.99
CA ARG A 313 11.11 -15.73 -12.84
C ARG A 313 11.96 -16.71 -13.63
N THR A 314 12.98 -16.19 -14.28
CA THR A 314 13.97 -16.99 -15.00
C THR A 314 15.14 -17.30 -14.07
N TRP A 315 15.41 -18.59 -13.88
CA TRP A 315 16.52 -19.08 -13.07
C TRP A 315 17.55 -19.72 -13.99
N GLY A 316 18.80 -19.27 -13.96
CA GLY A 316 19.91 -19.98 -14.63
C GLY A 316 20.27 -19.58 -16.06
N SER A 317 19.80 -18.45 -16.60
CA SER A 317 20.42 -17.89 -17.82
C SER A 317 21.63 -17.02 -17.44
N ALA A 318 22.82 -17.37 -17.95
CA ALA A 318 23.94 -16.44 -18.01
C ALA A 318 23.49 -15.14 -18.71
N PRO A 319 24.07 -13.97 -18.39
CA PRO A 319 23.70 -12.72 -19.07
C PRO A 319 23.92 -12.91 -20.58
N GLU A 320 22.84 -12.77 -21.37
CA GLU A 320 22.92 -12.72 -22.83
C GLU A 320 23.78 -11.52 -23.22
N GLY A 321 25.03 -11.81 -23.54
CA GLY A 321 26.09 -10.86 -23.84
C GLY A 321 27.22 -11.54 -24.61
N ALA A 322 26.88 -12.34 -25.62
CA ALA A 322 27.82 -12.77 -26.65
C ALA A 322 27.03 -12.95 -27.95
N ALA A 323 27.10 -11.94 -28.80
CA ALA A 323 26.69 -12.05 -30.19
C ALA A 323 27.48 -13.20 -30.83
N VAL A 324 26.78 -14.25 -31.24
CA VAL A 324 27.28 -15.18 -32.25
C VAL A 324 26.66 -14.73 -33.56
N THR A 325 27.46 -14.02 -34.35
CA THR A 325 27.22 -13.84 -35.78
C THR A 325 27.35 -15.20 -36.45
N GLU A 326 26.24 -15.80 -36.85
CA GLU A 326 26.23 -16.92 -37.79
C GLU A 326 25.62 -16.43 -39.12
N ASP A 327 26.45 -15.74 -39.89
CA ASP A 327 26.29 -15.60 -41.34
C ASP A 327 26.73 -16.92 -41.98
N ALA A 328 25.80 -17.70 -42.51
CA ALA A 328 26.03 -18.60 -43.65
C ALA A 328 24.70 -19.21 -44.14
N TYR A 329 24.02 -18.49 -45.04
CA TYR A 329 22.96 -19.05 -45.88
C TYR A 329 23.59 -19.47 -47.22
N PRO A 330 23.65 -20.77 -47.60
CA PRO A 330 24.03 -21.15 -48.95
C PRO A 330 22.80 -21.02 -49.87
N GLY A 331 22.96 -20.31 -50.98
CA GLY A 331 21.90 -19.98 -51.93
C GLY A 331 21.27 -21.20 -52.64
N PRO A 332 20.07 -21.04 -53.22
CA PRO A 332 19.43 -22.10 -53.97
C PRO A 332 20.05 -22.25 -55.37
N VAL A 333 20.52 -23.45 -55.65
CA VAL A 333 20.90 -23.94 -56.99
C VAL A 333 19.63 -24.02 -57.84
N SER A 334 19.63 -23.32 -58.96
CA SER A 334 18.61 -23.42 -60.01
C SER A 334 19.10 -24.36 -61.11
N ALA A 335 18.29 -25.35 -61.49
CA ALA A 335 18.18 -25.96 -62.83
C ALA A 335 17.16 -27.13 -62.80
N PRO A 336 16.62 -27.58 -63.94
CA PRO A 336 16.75 -27.04 -65.32
C PRO A 336 15.54 -26.23 -65.80
#